data_AF-A0A3B8JWJ7-F1
#
_entry.id   AF-A0A3B8JWJ7-F1
#
_cell.length_a   1.000
_cell.length_b   1.000
_cell.length_c   1.000
_cell.angle_alpha   90.00
_cell.angle_beta   90.00
_cell.angle_gamma   90.00
#
_symmetry.space_group_name_H-M   'P 1'
#
loop_
_entity.id
_entity.type
_entity.pdbx_description
1 polymer ?
#
loop_
_entity_poly.entity_id
_entity_poly.type
_entity_poly.pdbx_seq_one_letter_code
_entity_poly.pdbx_strand_id
1 'polypeptide(L)'
;MIQRPYTVVLIVPTGVGAAIGGYAGEAMPVARASAQISDRLITHPNVLNGAQLYWNLPNALYVEGYGLDKFAAGCWGLRPVHQNRVGLILDQGIEADLRVRHLQAADATRATLGINLTDYVVTDAPLNVELRTAASGASWGTIGNPDSLLRAAEVLIDQAKANAIAVVARFPDDPGTNALQAYRHGQGVDPLAGAEAVISHLVVRTFQVPCAHAPALMPLPLDPDLSPRSAAEELGYTFLPCVLVGLSRAPQFVEKGVGSRESGVGIKEDGEIHKRGDTEQFTLSPQTKSLVKTQNFSSLTGDIWASEVDAVVIPATACGGSAVLSLSQSQAQIIAVEENQTSMQVPPEVLGIKAIRVHSYLEALGVLVAHRAGISAGSLSPSLSSLHRLFVSGKTAP
;
A
#
# COMPACT_ATOMS: atom_id res chain seq x y z
N MET A 1 -26.19 12.28 13.55
CA MET A 1 -24.86 12.00 14.13
C MET A 1 -24.42 10.65 13.59
N ILE A 2 -23.34 10.60 12.80
CA ILE A 2 -22.78 9.32 12.34
C ILE A 2 -22.26 8.60 13.59
N GLN A 3 -22.84 7.46 13.94
CA GLN A 3 -22.51 6.73 15.18
C GLN A 3 -21.14 6.01 15.14
N ARG A 4 -20.42 6.07 14.00
CA ARG A 4 -19.07 5.49 13.81
C ARG A 4 -18.18 6.43 12.97
N PRO A 5 -16.84 6.37 13.09
CA PRO A 5 -15.93 7.19 12.28
C PRO A 5 -16.09 6.94 10.78
N TYR A 6 -16.13 8.00 9.99
CA TYR A 6 -16.18 7.92 8.53
C TYR A 6 -14.82 7.54 7.94
N THR A 7 -14.73 6.33 7.38
CA THR A 7 -13.46 5.74 6.92
C THR A 7 -13.39 5.69 5.39
N VAL A 8 -12.35 6.28 4.84
CA VAL A 8 -12.09 6.32 3.39
C VAL A 8 -10.80 5.57 3.08
N VAL A 9 -10.81 4.75 2.04
CA VAL A 9 -9.60 4.16 1.45
C VAL A 9 -9.25 4.95 0.18
N LEU A 10 -8.02 5.43 0.09
CA LEU A 10 -7.47 6.05 -1.14
C LEU A 10 -6.41 5.13 -1.73
N ILE A 11 -6.62 4.70 -2.97
CA ILE A 11 -5.69 3.82 -3.70
C ILE A 11 -5.22 4.54 -4.94
N VAL A 12 -3.90 4.67 -5.09
CA VAL A 12 -3.25 5.11 -6.33
C VAL A 12 -2.14 4.11 -6.65
N PRO A 13 -2.38 3.14 -7.54
CA PRO A 13 -1.44 2.06 -7.78
C PRO A 13 -0.11 2.58 -8.33
N THR A 14 0.97 1.96 -7.89
CA THR A 14 2.33 2.24 -8.39
C THR A 14 2.68 1.32 -9.57
N GLY A 15 3.68 1.69 -10.36
CA GLY A 15 4.21 0.84 -11.46
C GLY A 15 3.27 0.63 -12.65
N VAL A 16 2.13 1.34 -12.68
CA VAL A 16 1.13 1.26 -13.76
C VAL A 16 0.86 2.61 -14.42
N GLY A 17 1.74 3.60 -14.20
CA GLY A 17 1.68 4.90 -14.88
C GLY A 17 0.40 5.68 -14.58
N ALA A 18 -0.02 5.75 -13.31
CA ALA A 18 -1.15 6.58 -12.92
C ALA A 18 -0.91 8.05 -13.32
N ALA A 19 -1.85 8.65 -14.06
CA ALA A 19 -1.73 10.03 -14.54
C ALA A 19 -1.61 11.05 -13.39
N ILE A 20 -2.13 10.73 -12.20
CA ILE A 20 -1.94 11.47 -10.95
C ILE A 20 -1.52 10.49 -9.86
N GLY A 21 -0.37 10.73 -9.23
CA GLY A 21 0.19 9.86 -8.19
C GLY A 21 0.98 8.67 -8.72
N GLY A 22 1.41 8.74 -9.98
CA GLY A 22 2.33 7.77 -10.59
C GLY A 22 3.80 8.00 -10.21
N TYR A 23 4.07 9.08 -9.47
CA TYR A 23 5.37 9.48 -8.95
C TYR A 23 5.34 9.53 -7.43
N ALA A 24 6.49 9.33 -6.78
CA ALA A 24 6.56 9.18 -5.33
C ALA A 24 6.04 10.45 -4.61
N GLY A 25 4.94 10.29 -3.88
CA GLY A 25 4.33 11.36 -3.08
C GLY A 25 3.52 12.36 -3.88
N GLU A 26 3.37 12.17 -5.20
CA GLU A 26 2.56 13.05 -6.05
C GLU A 26 1.06 13.00 -5.67
N ALA A 27 0.57 11.87 -5.16
CA ALA A 27 -0.80 11.75 -4.66
C ALA A 27 -1.02 12.34 -3.25
N MET A 28 0.03 12.85 -2.59
CA MET A 28 -0.07 13.43 -1.25
C MET A 28 -1.12 14.56 -1.16
N PRO A 29 -1.25 15.51 -2.11
CA PRO A 29 -2.30 16.53 -2.06
C PRO A 29 -3.72 15.94 -2.08
N VAL A 30 -3.94 14.87 -2.85
CA VAL A 30 -5.23 14.14 -2.87
C VAL A 30 -5.48 13.52 -1.50
N ALA A 31 -4.49 12.82 -0.93
CA ALA A 31 -4.59 12.25 0.41
C ALA A 31 -4.88 13.32 1.47
N ARG A 32 -4.22 14.48 1.41
CA ARG A 32 -4.45 15.59 2.32
C ARG A 32 -5.88 16.11 2.24
N ALA A 33 -6.42 16.26 1.03
CA ALA A 33 -7.80 16.71 0.83
C ALA A 33 -8.82 15.67 1.31
N SER A 34 -8.62 14.39 0.97
CA SER A 34 -9.47 13.29 1.44
C SER A 34 -9.45 13.18 2.97
N ALA A 35 -8.30 13.37 3.60
CA ALA A 35 -8.13 13.36 5.05
C ALA A 35 -8.91 14.48 5.77
N GLN A 36 -9.20 15.61 5.12
CA GLN A 36 -10.07 16.65 5.71
C GLN A 36 -11.54 16.22 5.78
N ILE A 37 -11.94 15.30 4.90
CA ILE A 37 -13.33 14.82 4.78
C ILE A 37 -13.51 13.54 5.58
N SER A 38 -12.49 12.71 5.75
CA SER A 38 -12.58 11.45 6.52
C SER A 38 -12.21 11.61 7.99
N ASP A 39 -12.85 10.85 8.87
CA ASP A 39 -12.35 10.67 10.23
C ASP A 39 -11.12 9.74 10.24
N ARG A 40 -11.05 8.81 9.28
CA ARG A 40 -9.91 7.90 9.06
C ARG A 40 -9.63 7.78 7.56
N LEU A 41 -8.40 8.05 7.14
CA LEU A 41 -7.93 7.79 5.78
C LEU A 41 -7.01 6.56 5.80
N ILE A 42 -7.33 5.51 5.07
CA ILE A 42 -6.44 4.37 4.85
C ILE A 42 -5.80 4.54 3.47
N THR A 43 -4.48 4.51 3.40
CA THR A 43 -3.77 4.56 2.12
C THR A 43 -2.41 3.87 2.25
N HIS A 44 -1.62 3.87 1.19
CA HIS A 44 -0.43 3.04 1.08
C HIS A 44 0.84 3.87 0.78
N PRO A 45 2.04 3.29 0.98
CA PRO A 45 3.33 3.95 0.79
C PRO A 45 3.43 4.86 -0.43
N ASN A 46 3.08 4.37 -1.63
CA ASN A 46 3.17 5.15 -2.87
C ASN A 46 2.44 6.52 -2.82
N VAL A 47 1.33 6.62 -2.08
CA VAL A 47 0.60 7.89 -1.95
C VAL A 47 1.31 8.87 -1.01
N LEU A 48 2.00 8.36 0.02
CA LEU A 48 2.53 9.15 1.14
C LEU A 48 4.06 9.34 1.11
N ASN A 49 4.78 8.55 0.32
CA ASN A 49 6.23 8.59 0.27
C ASN A 49 6.71 9.59 -0.78
N GLY A 50 7.11 10.80 -0.38
CA GLY A 50 7.72 11.80 -1.27
C GLY A 50 9.24 11.87 -1.15
N ALA A 51 9.91 10.73 -0.95
CA ALA A 51 11.34 10.61 -0.66
C ALA A 51 11.79 11.39 0.60
N GLN A 52 12.29 12.63 0.45
CA GLN A 52 12.57 13.52 1.57
C GLN A 52 11.36 14.33 2.03
N LEU A 53 10.35 14.47 1.17
CA LEU A 53 9.11 15.17 1.46
C LEU A 53 8.09 14.20 2.08
N TYR A 54 7.45 14.66 3.14
CA TYR A 54 6.34 13.96 3.79
C TYR A 54 5.41 15.00 4.42
N TRP A 55 4.18 14.59 4.73
CA TRP A 55 3.22 15.45 5.39
C TRP A 55 2.62 14.74 6.61
N ASN A 56 2.53 15.45 7.73
CA ASN A 56 1.93 14.89 8.94
C ASN A 56 0.39 14.86 8.77
N LEU A 57 -0.14 13.67 8.51
CA LEU A 57 -1.58 13.39 8.44
C LEU A 57 -2.00 12.57 9.66
N PRO A 58 -2.52 13.20 10.74
CA PRO A 58 -2.75 12.51 12.02
C PRO A 58 -3.85 11.44 11.96
N ASN A 59 -4.75 11.52 10.97
CA ASN A 59 -5.84 10.56 10.75
C ASN A 59 -5.59 9.63 9.56
N ALA A 60 -4.37 9.60 9.00
CA ALA A 60 -4.01 8.67 7.94
C ALA A 60 -3.33 7.41 8.50
N LEU A 61 -3.76 6.25 8.01
CA LEU A 61 -3.19 4.95 8.29
C LEU A 61 -2.35 4.51 7.10
N TYR A 62 -1.04 4.36 7.35
CA TYR A 62 -0.03 3.97 6.37
C TYR A 62 0.03 2.44 6.26
N VAL A 63 -0.56 1.88 5.22
CA VAL A 63 -0.75 0.43 5.07
C VAL A 63 -0.08 -0.08 3.80
N GLU A 64 0.88 -0.99 3.93
CA GLU A 64 1.53 -1.66 2.80
C GLU A 64 0.49 -2.42 1.92
N GLY A 65 0.76 -2.56 0.62
CA GLY A 65 -0.18 -3.08 -0.37
C GLY A 65 -0.76 -4.46 -0.04
N TYR A 66 0.07 -5.43 0.34
CA TYR A 66 -0.42 -6.75 0.78
C TYR A 66 -1.22 -6.67 2.07
N GLY A 67 -0.75 -5.87 3.04
CA GLY A 67 -1.49 -5.57 4.25
C GLY A 67 -2.87 -4.98 3.96
N LEU A 68 -2.96 -4.10 2.96
CA LEU A 68 -4.21 -3.49 2.50
C LEU A 68 -5.12 -4.51 1.83
N ASP A 69 -4.57 -5.41 1.00
CA ASP A 69 -5.33 -6.52 0.39
C ASP A 69 -5.92 -7.45 1.47
N LYS A 70 -5.13 -7.82 2.48
CA LYS A 70 -5.59 -8.65 3.60
C LYS A 70 -6.60 -7.95 4.50
N PHE A 71 -6.42 -6.65 4.72
CA PHE A 71 -7.41 -5.82 5.41
C PHE A 71 -8.73 -5.79 4.63
N ALA A 72 -8.69 -5.47 3.34
CA ALA A 72 -9.85 -5.38 2.47
C ALA A 72 -10.62 -6.70 2.35
N ALA A 73 -9.90 -7.83 2.32
CA ALA A 73 -10.48 -9.18 2.36
C ALA A 73 -11.06 -9.56 3.74
N GLY A 74 -10.88 -8.73 4.77
CA GLY A 74 -11.34 -8.99 6.13
C GLY A 74 -10.54 -10.07 6.86
N CYS A 75 -9.38 -10.49 6.31
CA CYS A 75 -8.47 -11.43 6.94
C CYS A 75 -7.75 -10.77 8.12
N TRP A 76 -7.34 -9.51 7.95
CA TRP A 76 -6.65 -8.72 8.97
C TRP A 76 -7.45 -7.48 9.36
N GLY A 77 -7.32 -7.07 10.62
CA GLY A 77 -7.69 -5.75 11.09
C GLY A 77 -6.47 -4.84 11.16
N LEU A 78 -6.71 -3.54 11.24
CA LEU A 78 -5.69 -2.53 11.44
C LEU A 78 -5.81 -1.98 12.86
N ARG A 79 -4.74 -2.08 13.65
CA ARG A 79 -4.65 -1.48 14.98
C ARG A 79 -3.82 -0.20 14.92
N PRO A 80 -4.44 0.98 15.05
CA PRO A 80 -3.70 2.23 15.15
C PRO A 80 -2.73 2.21 16.33
N VAL A 81 -1.60 2.88 16.17
CA VAL A 81 -0.55 2.98 17.18
C VAL A 81 -0.18 4.44 17.41
N HIS A 82 0.25 4.76 18.63
CA HIS A 82 0.83 6.07 18.90
C HIS A 82 2.20 6.23 18.23
N GLN A 83 3.04 5.20 18.35
CA GLN A 83 4.37 5.15 17.76
C GLN A 83 4.85 3.70 17.62
N ASN A 84 5.47 3.38 16.50
CA ASN A 84 6.18 2.12 16.29
C ASN A 84 7.66 2.23 16.68
N ARG A 85 8.22 1.08 17.06
CA ARG A 85 9.63 0.83 17.26
C ARG A 85 10.19 0.28 15.93
N VAL A 86 10.78 1.16 15.11
CA VAL A 86 11.18 0.84 13.73
C VAL A 86 12.59 0.23 13.70
N GLY A 87 12.74 -0.94 13.07
CA GLY A 87 14.03 -1.56 12.75
C GLY A 87 14.42 -1.28 11.30
N LEU A 88 15.73 -1.16 11.02
CA LEU A 88 16.24 -0.84 9.69
C LEU A 88 17.05 -2.01 9.12
N ILE A 89 16.66 -2.51 7.95
CA ILE A 89 17.45 -3.47 7.18
C ILE A 89 18.20 -2.72 6.09
N LEU A 90 19.50 -2.93 5.99
CA LEU A 90 20.34 -2.43 4.90
C LEU A 90 20.85 -3.61 4.09
N ASP A 91 20.60 -3.60 2.79
CA ASP A 91 21.14 -4.60 1.89
C ASP A 91 22.68 -4.57 1.88
N GLN A 92 23.29 -5.76 2.01
CA GLN A 92 24.73 -5.97 1.95
C GLN A 92 25.34 -5.42 0.66
N GLY A 93 24.58 -5.47 -0.44
CA GLY A 93 25.00 -4.97 -1.76
C GLY A 93 25.15 -3.46 -1.85
N ILE A 94 24.69 -2.69 -0.86
CA ILE A 94 24.83 -1.23 -0.84
C ILE A 94 26.29 -0.85 -0.59
N GLU A 95 26.81 0.05 -1.42
CA GLU A 95 28.14 0.65 -1.32
C GLU A 95 28.38 1.28 0.07
N ALA A 96 29.63 1.29 0.53
CA ALA A 96 29.94 1.69 1.90
C ALA A 96 29.54 3.15 2.22
N ASP A 97 29.78 4.07 1.29
CA ASP A 97 29.42 5.48 1.40
C ASP A 97 27.90 5.69 1.33
N LEU A 98 27.23 5.04 0.38
CA LEU A 98 25.78 5.09 0.24
C LEU A 98 25.08 4.52 1.49
N ARG A 99 25.63 3.46 2.08
CA ARG A 99 25.15 2.89 3.35
C ARG A 99 25.26 3.88 4.50
N VAL A 100 26.40 4.57 4.61
CA VAL A 100 26.59 5.64 5.62
C VAL A 100 25.57 6.76 5.41
N ARG A 101 25.24 7.12 4.15
CA ARG A 101 24.21 8.13 3.86
C ARG A 101 22.82 7.71 4.33
N HIS A 102 22.45 6.44 4.17
CA HIS A 102 21.18 5.91 4.71
C HIS A 102 21.16 5.92 6.23
N LEU A 103 22.26 5.56 6.90
CA LEU A 103 22.38 5.67 8.35
C LEU A 103 22.26 7.13 8.82
N GLN A 104 22.92 8.08 8.13
CA GLN A 104 22.80 9.51 8.42
C GLN A 104 21.36 10.02 8.24
N ALA A 105 20.64 9.56 7.21
CA ALA A 105 19.24 9.90 7.01
C ALA A 105 18.36 9.36 8.17
N ALA A 106 18.60 8.11 8.60
CA ALA A 106 17.92 7.53 9.75
C ALA A 106 18.20 8.34 11.03
N ASP A 107 19.47 8.63 11.33
CA ASP A 107 19.86 9.45 12.48
C ASP A 107 19.29 10.87 12.43
N ALA A 108 19.23 11.48 11.25
CA ALA A 108 18.59 12.78 11.05
C ALA A 108 17.10 12.72 11.41
N THR A 109 16.37 11.69 10.98
CA THR A 109 14.95 11.56 11.34
C THR A 109 14.74 11.30 12.84
N ARG A 110 15.65 10.58 13.50
CA ARG A 110 15.64 10.41 14.96
C ARG A 110 15.80 11.75 15.66
N ALA A 111 16.83 12.50 15.29
CA ALA A 111 17.21 13.74 15.95
C ALA A 111 16.20 14.88 15.70
N THR A 112 15.64 14.96 14.50
CA THR A 112 14.79 16.08 14.09
C THR A 112 13.30 15.81 14.26
N LEU A 113 12.85 14.56 14.03
CA LEU A 113 11.42 14.19 14.02
C LEU A 113 11.02 13.36 15.24
N GLY A 114 11.97 12.92 16.06
CA GLY A 114 11.71 12.11 17.24
C GLY A 114 11.21 10.69 16.91
N ILE A 115 11.54 10.16 15.73
CA ILE A 115 11.15 8.81 15.34
C ILE A 115 11.92 7.79 16.18
N ASN A 116 11.19 6.82 16.75
CA ASN A 116 11.75 5.73 17.54
C ASN A 116 12.35 4.65 16.62
N LEU A 117 13.56 4.94 16.13
CA LEU A 117 14.43 3.99 15.44
C LEU A 117 15.38 3.31 16.39
N THR A 118 15.68 2.07 16.06
CA THR A 118 16.20 1.14 17.06
C THR A 118 17.59 0.74 16.69
N ASP A 119 17.72 -0.46 16.16
CA ASP A 119 18.93 -1.07 15.67
C ASP A 119 18.76 -1.30 14.17
N TYR A 120 19.88 -1.46 13.47
CA TYR A 120 19.90 -1.83 12.08
C TYR A 120 20.60 -3.17 11.89
N VAL A 121 20.24 -3.89 10.84
CA VAL A 121 20.90 -5.14 10.43
C VAL A 121 21.32 -5.00 8.98
N VAL A 122 22.56 -5.37 8.68
CA VAL A 122 22.99 -5.57 7.29
C VAL A 122 22.66 -7.01 6.90
N THR A 123 22.06 -7.22 5.74
CA THR A 123 21.77 -8.57 5.26
C THR A 123 23.07 -9.40 5.14
N ASP A 124 22.98 -10.72 5.29
CA ASP A 124 24.17 -11.59 5.23
C ASP A 124 24.60 -11.94 3.78
N ALA A 125 23.78 -11.57 2.80
CA ALA A 125 24.06 -11.63 1.37
C ALA A 125 23.40 -10.44 0.65
N PRO A 126 23.93 -10.01 -0.52
CA PRO A 126 23.25 -9.01 -1.35
C PRO A 126 21.86 -9.49 -1.73
N LEU A 127 20.84 -8.61 -1.72
CA LEU A 127 19.49 -9.02 -2.11
C LEU A 127 19.39 -9.34 -3.60
N ASN A 128 20.25 -8.75 -4.44
CA ASN A 128 20.26 -8.91 -5.90
C ASN A 128 18.88 -8.62 -6.49
N VAL A 129 18.44 -7.37 -6.37
CA VAL A 129 17.16 -6.91 -6.93
C VAL A 129 17.25 -6.88 -8.45
N GLU A 130 16.29 -7.51 -9.14
CA GLU A 130 16.16 -7.44 -10.59
C GLU A 130 14.89 -6.68 -10.99
N LEU A 131 15.00 -5.81 -11.99
CA LEU A 131 13.90 -5.04 -12.57
C LEU A 131 13.51 -5.57 -13.94
N ARG A 132 12.21 -5.66 -14.20
CA ARG A 132 11.66 -6.11 -15.49
C ARG A 132 10.39 -5.33 -15.84
N THR A 133 10.08 -5.25 -17.13
CA THR A 133 8.87 -4.60 -17.62
C THR A 133 7.99 -5.62 -18.33
N ALA A 134 6.70 -5.63 -18.01
CA ALA A 134 5.71 -6.47 -18.67
C ALA A 134 5.33 -5.90 -20.04
N ALA A 135 4.75 -6.73 -20.91
CA ALA A 135 4.26 -6.30 -22.23
C ALA A 135 3.17 -5.19 -22.14
N SER A 136 2.47 -5.09 -21.01
CA SER A 136 1.51 -4.02 -20.72
C SER A 136 2.16 -2.67 -20.38
N GLY A 137 3.49 -2.61 -20.27
CA GLY A 137 4.23 -1.43 -19.82
C GLY A 137 4.31 -1.28 -18.29
N ALA A 138 3.72 -2.19 -17.52
CA ALA A 138 3.85 -2.20 -16.06
C ALA A 138 5.22 -2.71 -15.62
N SER A 139 5.77 -2.17 -14.53
CA SER A 139 7.02 -2.65 -13.92
C SER A 139 6.77 -3.79 -12.94
N TRP A 140 7.70 -4.75 -12.89
CA TRP A 140 7.74 -5.86 -11.92
C TRP A 140 9.20 -6.17 -11.56
N GLY A 141 9.45 -6.95 -10.52
CA GLY A 141 10.82 -7.35 -10.19
C GLY A 141 10.93 -8.56 -9.29
N THR A 142 12.16 -8.96 -9.00
CA THR A 142 12.48 -10.14 -8.18
C THR A 142 13.66 -9.85 -7.25
N ILE A 143 13.85 -10.74 -6.27
CA ILE A 143 14.96 -10.70 -5.31
C ILE A 143 15.70 -12.03 -5.43
N GLY A 144 17.00 -11.99 -5.67
CA GLY A 144 17.82 -13.20 -5.77
C GLY A 144 18.00 -13.94 -4.44
N ASN A 145 18.12 -13.21 -3.32
CA ASN A 145 18.36 -13.78 -1.99
C ASN A 145 17.27 -13.43 -0.95
N PRO A 146 16.01 -13.87 -1.14
CA PRO A 146 14.89 -13.53 -0.24
C PRO A 146 15.08 -14.04 1.20
N ASP A 147 15.74 -15.18 1.40
CA ASP A 147 15.99 -15.71 2.75
C ASP A 147 16.92 -14.80 3.57
N SER A 148 17.83 -14.05 2.92
CA SER A 148 18.72 -13.09 3.59
C SER A 148 17.92 -11.92 4.18
N LEU A 149 16.92 -11.43 3.44
CA LEU A 149 15.98 -10.42 3.92
C LEU A 149 15.19 -10.93 5.14
N LEU A 150 14.67 -12.15 5.06
CA LEU A 150 13.85 -12.74 6.13
C LEU A 150 14.67 -12.95 7.43
N ARG A 151 15.91 -13.45 7.33
CA ARG A 151 16.80 -13.57 8.50
C ARG A 151 17.11 -12.22 9.14
N ALA A 152 17.35 -11.18 8.34
CA ALA A 152 17.60 -9.83 8.86
C ALA A 152 16.36 -9.25 9.58
N ALA A 153 15.17 -9.46 9.02
CA ALA A 153 13.91 -9.06 9.64
C ALA A 153 13.67 -9.79 10.97
N GLU A 154 13.91 -11.10 11.01
CA GLU A 154 13.81 -11.90 12.22
C GLU A 154 14.72 -11.38 13.34
N VAL A 155 15.99 -11.08 13.03
CA VAL A 155 16.93 -10.48 14.01
C VAL A 155 16.39 -9.19 14.61
N LEU A 156 15.84 -8.29 13.79
CA LEU A 156 15.26 -7.03 14.27
C LEU A 156 14.02 -7.26 15.13
N ILE A 157 13.15 -8.19 14.75
CA ILE A 157 11.93 -8.51 15.52
C ILE A 157 12.31 -9.14 16.87
N ASP A 158 13.22 -10.12 16.87
CA ASP A 158 13.52 -10.90 18.06
C ASP A 158 14.52 -10.25 18.99
N GLN A 159 15.59 -9.65 18.46
CA GLN A 159 16.65 -9.08 19.29
C GLN A 159 16.38 -7.62 19.59
N ALA A 160 16.07 -6.83 18.56
CA ALA A 160 15.78 -5.42 18.76
C ALA A 160 14.38 -5.24 19.38
N LYS A 161 13.39 -6.11 19.09
CA LYS A 161 11.95 -5.88 19.39
C LYS A 161 11.35 -4.82 18.46
N ALA A 162 11.80 -4.76 17.21
CA ALA A 162 11.14 -3.96 16.20
C ALA A 162 9.71 -4.47 15.96
N ASN A 163 8.76 -3.55 15.84
CA ASN A 163 7.37 -3.85 15.47
C ASN A 163 6.96 -3.19 14.14
N ALA A 164 7.90 -2.55 13.45
CA ALA A 164 7.79 -2.12 12.07
C ALA A 164 9.19 -2.17 11.44
N ILE A 165 9.28 -2.46 10.14
CA ILE A 165 10.55 -2.67 9.44
C ILE A 165 10.67 -1.75 8.24
N ALA A 166 11.76 -1.00 8.18
CA ALA A 166 12.18 -0.29 6.97
C ALA A 166 13.26 -1.13 6.27
N VAL A 167 13.13 -1.35 4.96
CA VAL A 167 14.12 -2.06 4.15
C VAL A 167 14.75 -1.12 3.15
N VAL A 168 16.07 -0.97 3.19
CA VAL A 168 16.83 -0.32 2.12
C VAL A 168 17.48 -1.40 1.28
N ALA A 169 17.06 -1.52 0.04
CA ALA A 169 17.62 -2.50 -0.90
C ALA A 169 18.46 -1.83 -1.97
N ARG A 170 19.54 -2.48 -2.42
CA ARG A 170 20.33 -1.98 -3.55
C ARG A 170 19.62 -2.34 -4.84
N PHE A 171 19.19 -1.32 -5.57
CA PHE A 171 18.60 -1.47 -6.90
C PHE A 171 19.69 -1.36 -7.97
N PRO A 172 19.57 -1.98 -9.15
CA PRO A 172 20.52 -1.74 -10.24
C PRO A 172 20.47 -0.28 -10.68
N ASP A 173 21.64 0.33 -10.91
CA ASP A 173 21.69 1.64 -11.55
C ASP A 173 21.54 1.46 -13.07
N ASP A 174 20.53 2.11 -13.66
CA ASP A 174 20.34 2.13 -15.11
C ASP A 174 20.41 3.58 -15.67
N PRO A 175 21.52 4.31 -15.44
CA PRO A 175 21.63 5.69 -15.88
C PRO A 175 21.61 5.76 -17.41
N GLY A 176 20.82 6.69 -17.95
CA GLY A 176 20.78 6.94 -19.40
C GLY A 176 19.84 6.06 -20.20
N THR A 177 19.00 5.24 -19.56
CA THR A 177 17.91 4.55 -20.28
C THR A 177 16.79 5.54 -20.66
N ASN A 178 16.16 5.31 -21.82
CA ASN A 178 15.00 6.11 -22.24
C ASN A 178 13.84 6.03 -21.25
N ALA A 179 13.68 4.89 -20.56
CA ALA A 179 12.65 4.70 -19.55
C ALA A 179 12.87 5.62 -18.34
N LEU A 180 14.11 5.67 -17.81
CA LEU A 180 14.45 6.56 -16.71
C LEU A 180 14.31 8.04 -17.11
N GLN A 181 14.73 8.41 -18.33
CA GLN A 181 14.56 9.79 -18.81
C GLN A 181 13.09 10.17 -18.96
N ALA A 182 12.27 9.29 -19.56
CA ALA A 182 10.82 9.52 -19.65
C ALA A 182 10.19 9.68 -18.27
N TYR A 183 10.60 8.85 -17.29
CA TYR A 183 10.15 8.98 -15.91
C TYR A 183 10.54 10.34 -15.33
N ARG A 184 11.84 10.71 -15.37
CA ARG A 184 12.34 12.00 -14.86
C ARG A 184 11.64 13.21 -15.48
N HIS A 185 11.23 13.14 -16.74
CA HIS A 185 10.47 14.21 -17.42
C HIS A 185 8.94 14.08 -17.31
N GLY A 186 8.42 13.24 -16.42
CA GLY A 186 6.98 13.22 -16.10
C GLY A 186 6.10 12.44 -17.09
N GLN A 187 6.71 11.60 -17.94
CA GLN A 187 6.08 10.89 -19.05
C GLN A 187 6.23 9.36 -18.97
N GLY A 188 6.88 8.86 -17.93
CA GLY A 188 7.26 7.44 -17.79
C GLY A 188 6.51 6.74 -16.66
N VAL A 189 6.65 5.41 -16.65
CA VAL A 189 6.22 4.55 -15.53
C VAL A 189 7.41 4.37 -14.59
N ASP A 190 7.16 4.37 -13.29
CA ASP A 190 8.18 4.06 -12.29
C ASP A 190 8.78 2.66 -12.54
N PRO A 191 10.08 2.56 -12.89
CA PRO A 191 10.72 1.29 -13.16
C PRO A 191 10.98 0.44 -11.91
N LEU A 192 10.95 1.04 -10.71
CA LEU A 192 11.32 0.40 -9.44
C LEU A 192 10.12 -0.23 -8.74
N ALA A 193 8.95 0.39 -8.88
CA ALA A 193 7.69 0.08 -8.22
C ALA A 193 7.36 -1.42 -8.07
N GLY A 194 7.63 -2.18 -9.12
CA GLY A 194 7.39 -3.62 -9.14
C GLY A 194 8.23 -4.43 -8.15
N ALA A 195 9.54 -4.19 -8.11
CA ALA A 195 10.45 -4.89 -7.20
C ALA A 195 10.31 -4.42 -5.75
N GLU A 196 10.07 -3.11 -5.61
CA GLU A 196 9.72 -2.44 -4.37
C GLU A 196 8.56 -3.11 -3.63
N ALA A 197 7.46 -3.40 -4.34
CA ALA A 197 6.33 -4.12 -3.79
C ALA A 197 6.73 -5.53 -3.30
N VAL A 198 7.57 -6.26 -4.03
CA VAL A 198 7.99 -7.62 -3.66
C VAL A 198 8.76 -7.65 -2.34
N ILE A 199 9.64 -6.67 -2.09
CA ILE A 199 10.46 -6.59 -0.88
C ILE A 199 9.59 -6.46 0.38
N SER A 200 8.75 -5.42 0.41
CA SER A 200 7.92 -5.15 1.59
C SER A 200 6.84 -6.22 1.76
N HIS A 201 6.21 -6.67 0.68
CA HIS A 201 5.22 -7.75 0.68
C HIS A 201 5.78 -9.04 1.30
N LEU A 202 7.01 -9.43 0.97
CA LEU A 202 7.63 -10.65 1.51
C LEU A 202 7.75 -10.58 3.04
N VAL A 203 8.17 -9.45 3.60
CA VAL A 203 8.29 -9.23 5.05
C VAL A 203 6.91 -9.19 5.71
N VAL A 204 5.96 -8.40 5.18
CA VAL A 204 4.60 -8.29 5.73
C VAL A 204 3.91 -9.66 5.72
N ARG A 205 4.00 -10.38 4.60
CA ARG A 205 3.38 -11.71 4.47
C ARG A 205 3.95 -12.73 5.44
N THR A 206 5.25 -12.68 5.69
CA THR A 206 5.93 -13.69 6.52
C THR A 206 5.77 -13.40 8.01
N PHE A 207 5.95 -12.14 8.42
CA PHE A 207 6.04 -11.76 9.84
C PHE A 207 4.82 -11.00 10.37
N GLN A 208 3.90 -10.58 9.48
CA GLN A 208 2.73 -9.77 9.83
C GLN A 208 3.06 -8.47 10.59
N VAL A 209 4.23 -7.90 10.33
CA VAL A 209 4.61 -6.57 10.83
C VAL A 209 4.54 -5.55 9.70
N PRO A 210 4.18 -4.28 9.98
CA PRO A 210 4.27 -3.20 9.01
C PRO A 210 5.67 -3.11 8.40
N CYS A 211 5.74 -3.10 7.07
CA CYS A 211 7.00 -2.96 6.35
C CYS A 211 6.83 -1.99 5.19
N ALA A 212 7.88 -1.22 4.93
CA ALA A 212 8.01 -0.42 3.72
C ALA A 212 9.49 -0.35 3.34
N HIS A 213 9.75 0.04 2.10
CA HIS A 213 11.08 0.01 1.53
C HIS A 213 11.50 1.40 1.02
N ALA A 214 12.80 1.57 0.86
CA ALA A 214 13.42 2.67 0.14
C ALA A 214 14.49 2.08 -0.82
N PRO A 215 14.56 2.55 -2.08
CA PRO A 215 15.62 2.13 -2.98
C PRO A 215 16.93 2.84 -2.63
N ALA A 216 18.03 2.09 -2.55
CA ALA A 216 19.37 2.63 -2.60
C ALA A 216 19.83 2.67 -4.07
N LEU A 217 20.02 3.89 -4.57
CA LEU A 217 20.45 4.19 -5.93
C LEU A 217 21.60 5.18 -5.90
N MET A 218 22.47 5.13 -6.91
CA MET A 218 23.46 6.17 -7.08
C MET A 218 22.81 7.49 -7.51
N PRO A 219 23.29 8.64 -7.02
CA PRO A 219 22.75 9.94 -7.41
C PRO A 219 22.88 10.16 -8.92
N LEU A 220 21.83 10.68 -9.53
CA LEU A 220 21.82 11.05 -10.93
C LEU A 220 22.48 12.44 -11.12
N PRO A 221 23.02 12.72 -12.32
CA PRO A 221 23.51 14.05 -12.65
C PRO A 221 22.36 15.06 -12.69
N LEU A 222 22.67 16.31 -12.34
CA LEU A 222 21.73 17.42 -12.39
C LEU A 222 21.05 17.52 -13.77
N ASP A 223 19.73 17.68 -13.74
CA ASP A 223 18.91 17.87 -14.93
C ASP A 223 18.07 19.15 -14.78
N PRO A 224 18.31 20.18 -15.61
CA PRO A 224 17.58 21.45 -15.53
C PRO A 224 16.13 21.33 -16.01
N ASP A 225 15.79 20.30 -16.79
CA ASP A 225 14.47 20.09 -17.38
C ASP A 225 13.65 19.02 -16.63
N LEU A 226 14.06 18.71 -15.40
CA LEU A 226 13.41 17.75 -14.51
C LEU A 226 11.93 18.11 -14.29
N SER A 227 11.05 17.12 -14.34
CA SER A 227 9.63 17.32 -14.04
C SER A 227 9.43 17.67 -12.57
N PRO A 228 8.55 18.63 -12.24
CA PRO A 228 8.13 18.85 -10.85
C PRO A 228 7.55 17.60 -10.16
N ARG A 229 7.04 16.64 -10.95
CA ARG A 229 6.43 15.39 -10.47
C ARG A 229 7.46 14.43 -9.88
N SER A 230 8.66 14.38 -10.46
CA SER A 230 9.78 13.51 -10.05
C SER A 230 10.81 14.24 -9.15
N ALA A 231 10.71 15.56 -9.03
CA ALA A 231 11.68 16.37 -8.30
C ALA A 231 11.88 15.95 -6.84
N ALA A 232 10.83 15.48 -6.17
CA ALA A 232 10.93 15.02 -4.78
C ALA A 232 11.90 13.84 -4.64
N GLU A 233 11.88 12.91 -5.57
CA GLU A 233 12.75 11.73 -5.65
C GLU A 233 14.19 12.11 -5.94
N GLU A 234 14.38 12.98 -6.94
CA GLU A 234 15.72 13.43 -7.35
C GLU A 234 16.44 14.21 -6.23
N LEU A 235 15.71 15.06 -5.50
CA LEU A 235 16.24 15.75 -4.32
C LEU A 235 16.42 14.79 -3.13
N GLY A 236 15.73 13.66 -3.17
CA GLY A 236 15.57 12.68 -2.12
C GLY A 236 16.68 11.64 -2.05
N TYR A 237 17.94 12.04 -1.83
CA TYR A 237 19.14 11.18 -1.90
C TYR A 237 19.03 9.72 -1.39
N THR A 238 18.25 9.45 -0.34
CA THR A 238 18.09 8.10 0.24
C THR A 238 16.67 7.54 0.16
N PHE A 239 15.68 8.35 -0.24
CA PHE A 239 14.23 8.03 -0.19
C PHE A 239 13.65 7.66 1.19
N LEU A 240 14.52 7.39 2.16
CA LEU A 240 14.23 6.79 3.46
C LEU A 240 13.42 7.66 4.43
N PRO A 241 13.55 9.00 4.49
CA PRO A 241 12.85 9.79 5.51
C PRO A 241 11.33 9.63 5.50
N CYS A 242 10.68 9.69 4.33
CA CYS A 242 9.23 9.52 4.25
C CYS A 242 8.76 8.11 4.67
N VAL A 243 9.55 7.08 4.36
CA VAL A 243 9.30 5.68 4.76
C VAL A 243 9.33 5.56 6.28
N LEU A 244 10.34 6.14 6.92
CA LEU A 244 10.47 6.13 8.38
C LEU A 244 9.34 6.89 9.06
N VAL A 245 8.93 8.03 8.51
CA VAL A 245 7.78 8.80 9.01
C VAL A 245 6.49 7.98 8.91
N GLY A 246 6.22 7.36 7.75
CA GLY A 246 5.05 6.51 7.55
C GLY A 246 5.03 5.32 8.51
N LEU A 247 6.12 4.56 8.57
CA LEU A 247 6.25 3.40 9.46
C LEU A 247 6.19 3.76 10.93
N SER A 248 6.59 4.97 11.33
CA SER A 248 6.51 5.41 12.73
C SER A 248 5.08 5.37 13.29
N ARG A 249 4.05 5.42 12.44
CA ARG A 249 2.63 5.37 12.82
C ARG A 249 1.80 4.36 12.02
N ALA A 250 2.43 3.51 11.21
CA ALA A 250 1.73 2.46 10.49
C ALA A 250 0.96 1.55 11.47
N PRO A 251 -0.34 1.26 11.22
CA PRO A 251 -1.09 0.39 12.11
C PRO A 251 -0.51 -1.02 12.13
N GLN A 252 -0.62 -1.70 13.26
CA GLN A 252 -0.27 -3.11 13.38
C GLN A 252 -1.36 -3.97 12.74
N PHE A 253 -0.98 -5.11 12.17
CA PHE A 253 -1.93 -6.10 11.66
C PHE A 253 -2.42 -7.00 12.79
N VAL A 254 -3.72 -7.28 12.81
CA VAL A 254 -4.34 -8.13 13.83
C VAL A 254 -5.25 -9.16 13.18
N GLU A 255 -5.33 -10.35 13.77
CA GLU A 255 -6.24 -11.39 13.29
C GLU A 255 -7.50 -11.43 14.17
N LYS A 256 -8.62 -11.92 13.61
CA LYS A 256 -9.78 -12.22 14.43
C LYS A 256 -9.36 -13.33 15.37
N GLY A 257 -9.31 -13.03 16.67
CA GLY A 257 -9.01 -14.04 17.69
C GLY A 257 -9.91 -15.25 17.44
N VAL A 258 -9.34 -16.46 17.52
CA VAL A 258 -10.13 -17.70 17.50
C VAL A 258 -10.99 -17.69 18.76
N GLY A 259 -12.17 -17.08 18.68
CA GLY A 259 -13.22 -17.29 19.66
C GLY A 259 -13.45 -18.79 19.75
N SER A 260 -13.27 -19.34 20.95
CA SER A 260 -13.66 -20.69 21.38
C SER A 260 -14.28 -21.52 20.27
N ARG A 261 -13.47 -22.30 19.54
CA ARG A 261 -14.00 -23.41 18.76
C ARG A 261 -14.69 -24.34 19.74
N GLU A 262 -16.02 -24.27 19.78
CA GLU A 262 -16.81 -25.39 20.25
C GLU A 262 -16.32 -26.62 19.48
N SER A 263 -15.94 -27.62 20.26
CA SER A 263 -15.52 -28.94 19.82
C SER A 263 -16.48 -29.50 18.78
N GLY A 264 -16.03 -29.55 17.53
CA GLY A 264 -16.77 -30.10 16.40
C GLY A 264 -15.84 -30.85 15.46
N VAL A 265 -15.69 -32.15 15.73
CA VAL A 265 -15.41 -33.28 14.83
C VAL A 265 -14.49 -33.02 13.63
N GLY A 266 -13.29 -33.61 13.69
CA GLY A 266 -12.37 -33.71 12.56
C GLY A 266 -12.95 -34.54 11.41
N ILE A 267 -12.93 -33.96 10.22
CA ILE A 267 -13.07 -34.68 8.96
C ILE A 267 -11.72 -34.63 8.27
N LYS A 268 -11.17 -35.83 8.03
CA LYS A 268 -10.04 -36.06 7.12
C LYS A 268 -10.56 -35.96 5.69
N GLU A 269 -9.88 -35.21 4.83
CA GLU A 269 -9.98 -35.41 3.39
C GLU A 269 -8.58 -35.56 2.80
N ASP A 270 -8.29 -36.80 2.41
CA ASP A 270 -7.27 -37.17 1.44
C ASP A 270 -7.73 -36.74 0.04
N GLY A 271 -6.81 -36.29 -0.82
CA GLY A 271 -7.11 -36.15 -2.24
C GLY A 271 -6.29 -35.09 -2.98
N GLU A 272 -5.10 -35.47 -3.44
CA GLU A 272 -4.35 -34.75 -4.47
C GLU A 272 -5.14 -34.64 -5.78
N ILE A 273 -5.24 -33.44 -6.34
CA ILE A 273 -5.45 -33.24 -7.78
C ILE A 273 -4.52 -32.13 -8.27
N HIS A 274 -3.54 -32.53 -9.07
CA HIS A 274 -2.66 -31.67 -9.86
C HIS A 274 -3.46 -30.83 -10.88
N LYS A 275 -3.31 -29.51 -10.84
CA LYS A 275 -3.46 -28.63 -12.02
C LYS A 275 -2.38 -27.57 -12.03
N ARG A 276 -1.55 -27.62 -13.08
CA ARG A 276 -0.55 -26.62 -13.46
C ARG A 276 -1.23 -25.28 -13.74
N GLY A 277 -0.81 -24.26 -13.01
CA GLY A 277 -0.95 -22.85 -13.33
C GLY A 277 0.20 -22.14 -12.60
N ASP A 278 1.09 -21.52 -13.35
CA ASP A 278 2.33 -20.94 -12.86
C ASP A 278 2.04 -19.85 -11.81
N THR A 279 2.12 -20.25 -10.54
CA THR A 279 2.24 -19.36 -9.39
C THR A 279 3.52 -19.80 -8.71
N GLU A 280 4.56 -18.96 -8.78
CA GLU A 280 5.81 -19.22 -8.07
C GLU A 280 5.52 -19.28 -6.56
N GLN A 281 5.39 -20.50 -6.04
CA GLN A 281 5.43 -20.75 -4.62
C GLN A 281 6.88 -20.66 -4.18
N PHE A 282 7.25 -19.51 -3.60
CA PHE A 282 8.47 -19.37 -2.83
C PHE A 282 8.49 -20.46 -1.73
N THR A 283 9.29 -21.49 -1.94
CA THR A 283 9.44 -22.60 -1.01
C THR A 283 10.49 -22.20 0.01
N LEU A 284 10.02 -21.59 1.11
CA LEU A 284 10.86 -21.28 2.27
C LEU A 284 11.62 -22.53 2.74
N SER A 285 12.91 -22.35 3.05
CA SER A 285 13.74 -23.43 3.59
C SER A 285 13.10 -24.03 4.87
N PRO A 286 13.34 -25.32 5.18
CA PRO A 286 12.81 -25.96 6.39
C PRO A 286 13.22 -25.25 7.70
N GLN A 287 14.36 -24.55 7.70
CA GLN A 287 14.81 -23.76 8.85
C GLN A 287 13.93 -22.52 9.05
N THR A 288 13.58 -21.79 7.98
CA THR A 288 12.73 -20.59 8.04
C THR A 288 11.29 -20.91 8.48
N LYS A 289 10.75 -22.08 8.12
CA LYS A 289 9.37 -22.49 8.51
C LYS A 289 9.22 -22.80 10.01
N SER A 290 10.30 -23.15 10.70
CA SER A 290 10.27 -23.57 12.11
C SER A 290 10.31 -22.40 13.12
N LEU A 291 10.50 -21.15 12.65
CA LEU A 291 10.93 -20.05 13.51
C LEU A 291 9.98 -18.83 13.52
N VAL A 292 8.95 -18.80 12.67
CA VAL A 292 8.00 -17.68 12.62
C VAL A 292 7.11 -17.67 13.87
N LYS A 293 7.49 -16.90 14.89
CA LYS A 293 6.57 -16.47 15.94
C LYS A 293 5.73 -15.33 15.41
N THR A 294 4.57 -15.65 14.85
CA THR A 294 3.57 -14.64 14.52
C THR A 294 3.17 -13.91 15.80
N GLN A 295 3.29 -12.58 15.82
CA GLN A 295 2.69 -11.79 16.90
C GLN A 295 1.17 -11.77 16.70
N ASN A 296 0.52 -12.87 17.07
CA ASN A 296 -0.93 -12.99 17.00
C ASN A 296 -1.57 -12.14 18.10
N PHE A 297 -1.84 -10.88 17.77
CA PHE A 297 -2.65 -10.03 18.61
C PHE A 297 -4.12 -10.44 18.47
N SER A 298 -4.76 -10.82 19.57
CA SER A 298 -6.22 -10.93 19.62
C SER A 298 -6.85 -9.57 19.32
N SER A 299 -7.99 -9.55 18.63
CA SER A 299 -8.72 -8.31 18.36
C SER A 299 -9.11 -7.59 19.65
N LEU A 300 -9.00 -6.26 19.64
CA LEU A 300 -9.33 -5.35 20.72
C LEU A 300 -10.35 -4.31 20.26
N THR A 301 -11.04 -3.69 21.21
CA THR A 301 -11.88 -2.52 20.96
C THR A 301 -11.02 -1.39 20.38
N GLY A 302 -11.36 -0.93 19.18
CA GLY A 302 -10.64 0.12 18.47
C GLY A 302 -9.84 -0.37 17.25
N ASP A 303 -9.71 -1.69 17.06
CA ASP A 303 -9.22 -2.25 15.80
C ASP A 303 -10.20 -1.92 14.67
N ILE A 304 -9.65 -1.62 13.49
CA ILE A 304 -10.41 -1.22 12.31
C ILE A 304 -10.51 -2.40 11.37
N TRP A 305 -11.72 -2.72 10.93
CA TRP A 305 -12.01 -3.82 10.01
C TRP A 305 -12.56 -3.34 8.67
N ALA A 306 -12.46 -4.19 7.63
CA ALA A 306 -12.98 -3.89 6.29
C ALA A 306 -14.44 -3.41 6.28
N SER A 307 -15.27 -3.97 7.19
CA SER A 307 -16.68 -3.60 7.34
C SER A 307 -16.90 -2.17 7.83
N GLU A 308 -15.87 -1.49 8.32
CA GLU A 308 -15.91 -0.08 8.72
C GLU A 308 -15.52 0.88 7.59
N VAL A 309 -15.12 0.38 6.40
CA VAL A 309 -14.85 1.23 5.24
C VAL A 309 -16.16 1.74 4.65
N ASP A 310 -16.31 3.06 4.54
CA ASP A 310 -17.49 3.70 3.98
C ASP A 310 -17.30 4.02 2.49
N ALA A 311 -16.08 4.37 2.05
CA ALA A 311 -15.81 4.69 0.64
C ALA A 311 -14.39 4.31 0.21
N VAL A 312 -14.25 4.03 -1.09
CA VAL A 312 -12.96 3.80 -1.75
C VAL A 312 -12.83 4.75 -2.92
N VAL A 313 -11.74 5.52 -2.97
CA VAL A 313 -11.38 6.37 -4.12
C VAL A 313 -10.24 5.70 -4.88
N ILE A 314 -10.43 5.53 -6.19
CA ILE A 314 -9.46 4.85 -7.05
C ILE A 314 -9.47 5.38 -8.48
N PRO A 315 -8.35 5.33 -9.23
CA PRO A 315 -8.33 5.46 -10.68
C PRO A 315 -9.36 4.57 -11.38
N ALA A 316 -10.12 5.16 -12.30
CA ALA A 316 -11.18 4.44 -13.01
C ALA A 316 -10.68 3.29 -13.88
N THR A 317 -9.38 3.23 -14.19
CA THR A 317 -8.76 2.17 -14.99
C THR A 317 -7.95 1.15 -14.17
N ALA A 318 -8.01 1.21 -12.84
CA ALA A 318 -7.26 0.32 -11.96
C ALA A 318 -8.14 -0.48 -10.98
N CYS A 319 -9.40 -0.74 -11.34
CA CYS A 319 -10.35 -1.40 -10.44
C CYS A 319 -10.10 -2.91 -10.24
N GLY A 320 -9.12 -3.49 -10.93
CA GLY A 320 -8.78 -4.92 -10.86
C GLY A 320 -7.96 -5.36 -9.65
N GLY A 321 -7.55 -4.44 -8.77
CA GLY A 321 -6.77 -4.77 -7.56
C GLY A 321 -7.57 -5.58 -6.54
N SER A 322 -6.90 -6.48 -5.79
CA SER A 322 -7.56 -7.38 -4.83
C SER A 322 -8.31 -6.63 -3.72
N ALA A 323 -7.74 -5.56 -3.18
CA ALA A 323 -8.41 -4.70 -2.21
C ALA A 323 -9.74 -4.12 -2.74
N VAL A 324 -9.77 -3.68 -4.00
CA VAL A 324 -10.93 -3.06 -4.64
C VAL A 324 -12.02 -4.10 -4.89
N LEU A 325 -11.62 -5.26 -5.42
CA LEU A 325 -12.53 -6.39 -5.62
C LEU A 325 -13.19 -6.78 -4.30
N SER A 326 -12.41 -6.91 -3.22
CA SER A 326 -12.93 -7.27 -1.91
C SER A 326 -13.87 -6.21 -1.34
N LEU A 327 -13.48 -4.93 -1.36
CA LEU A 327 -14.30 -3.84 -0.83
C LEU A 327 -15.54 -3.56 -1.69
N SER A 328 -15.52 -3.87 -2.99
CA SER A 328 -16.69 -3.73 -3.88
C SER A 328 -17.84 -4.68 -3.52
N GLN A 329 -17.52 -5.77 -2.83
CA GLN A 329 -18.52 -6.72 -2.30
C GLN A 329 -18.99 -6.35 -0.89
N SER A 330 -18.55 -5.21 -0.35
CA SER A 330 -18.96 -4.70 0.95
C SER A 330 -19.98 -3.56 0.83
N GLN A 331 -20.27 -2.86 1.93
CA GLN A 331 -21.08 -1.64 1.93
C GLN A 331 -20.35 -0.41 1.39
N ALA A 332 -19.04 -0.50 1.13
CA ALA A 332 -18.22 0.64 0.73
C ALA A 332 -18.66 1.19 -0.64
N GLN A 333 -18.80 2.51 -0.73
CA GLN A 333 -19.05 3.20 -1.99
C GLN A 333 -17.75 3.30 -2.79
N ILE A 334 -17.69 2.65 -3.96
CA ILE A 334 -16.56 2.80 -4.89
C ILE A 334 -16.74 4.09 -5.70
N ILE A 335 -15.71 4.92 -5.73
CA ILE A 335 -15.62 6.18 -6.48
C ILE A 335 -14.43 6.06 -7.45
N ALA A 336 -14.74 6.02 -8.74
CA ALA A 336 -13.78 5.81 -9.82
C ALA A 336 -13.47 7.13 -10.54
N VAL A 337 -12.21 7.55 -10.52
CA VAL A 337 -11.74 8.84 -11.06
C VAL A 337 -11.23 8.68 -12.48
N GLU A 338 -11.89 9.30 -13.45
CA GLU A 338 -11.64 9.09 -14.88
C GLU A 338 -10.36 9.76 -15.41
N GLU A 339 -10.01 10.95 -14.93
CA GLU A 339 -8.81 11.65 -15.38
C GLU A 339 -7.52 10.96 -14.92
N ASN A 340 -7.59 10.11 -13.89
CA ASN A 340 -6.45 9.33 -13.44
C ASN A 340 -6.35 8.01 -14.23
N GLN A 341 -5.81 8.11 -15.43
CA GLN A 341 -5.61 6.97 -16.33
C GLN A 341 -4.38 6.14 -15.92
N THR A 342 -4.42 4.83 -16.15
CA THR A 342 -3.35 3.86 -15.84
C THR A 342 -3.18 2.86 -16.99
N SER A 343 -2.04 2.18 -17.07
CA SER A 343 -1.78 1.15 -18.09
C SER A 343 -2.59 -0.15 -17.87
N MET A 344 -3.22 -0.33 -16.71
CA MET A 344 -4.02 -1.52 -16.40
C MET A 344 -5.27 -1.63 -17.29
N GLN A 345 -5.93 -0.50 -17.58
CA GLN A 345 -7.13 -0.44 -18.42
C GLN A 345 -8.25 -1.40 -17.97
N VAL A 346 -8.44 -1.53 -16.66
CA VAL A 346 -9.50 -2.34 -16.04
C VAL A 346 -10.54 -1.44 -15.36
N PRO A 347 -11.61 -1.05 -16.08
CA PRO A 347 -12.67 -0.24 -15.50
C PRO A 347 -13.69 -1.06 -14.69
N PRO A 348 -14.47 -0.41 -13.80
CA PRO A 348 -15.33 -1.12 -12.84
C PRO A 348 -16.40 -1.98 -13.52
N GLU A 349 -16.90 -1.57 -14.68
CA GLU A 349 -17.99 -2.26 -15.38
C GLU A 349 -17.60 -3.66 -15.85
N VAL A 350 -16.33 -3.87 -16.25
CA VAL A 350 -15.85 -5.19 -16.73
C VAL A 350 -15.83 -6.22 -15.61
N LEU A 351 -15.76 -5.75 -14.36
CA LEU A 351 -15.71 -6.54 -13.14
C LEU A 351 -17.07 -6.64 -12.44
N GLY A 352 -18.11 -6.00 -12.99
CA GLY A 352 -19.42 -5.91 -12.34
C GLY A 352 -19.43 -5.05 -11.06
N ILE A 353 -18.44 -4.16 -10.89
CA ILE A 353 -18.34 -3.28 -9.73
C ILE A 353 -19.30 -2.10 -9.91
N LYS A 354 -20.19 -1.90 -8.95
CA LYS A 354 -21.04 -0.70 -8.89
C LYS A 354 -20.23 0.48 -8.37
N ALA A 355 -19.76 1.34 -9.26
CA ALA A 355 -19.00 2.54 -8.92
C ALA A 355 -19.74 3.83 -9.29
N ILE A 356 -19.50 4.90 -8.52
CA ILE A 356 -19.78 6.28 -8.96
C ILE A 356 -18.56 6.73 -9.76
N ARG A 357 -18.76 7.03 -11.04
CA ARG A 357 -17.70 7.63 -11.87
C ARG A 357 -17.74 9.14 -11.73
N VAL A 358 -16.57 9.72 -11.59
CA VAL A 358 -16.34 11.16 -11.53
C VAL A 358 -15.18 11.50 -12.45
N HIS A 359 -15.20 12.67 -13.08
CA HIS A 359 -14.12 13.05 -13.98
C HIS A 359 -12.83 13.26 -13.19
N SER A 360 -12.91 13.97 -12.07
CA SER A 360 -11.74 14.46 -11.34
C SER A 360 -11.67 14.07 -9.86
N TYR A 361 -10.48 14.18 -9.27
CA TYR A 361 -10.35 14.04 -7.81
C TYR A 361 -11.12 15.13 -7.05
N LEU A 362 -11.27 16.33 -7.61
CA LEU A 362 -12.10 17.38 -7.01
C LEU A 362 -13.57 16.96 -6.92
N GLU A 363 -14.09 16.33 -7.97
CA GLU A 363 -15.43 15.75 -7.94
C GLU A 363 -15.52 14.56 -6.98
N ALA A 364 -14.50 13.70 -6.91
CA ALA A 364 -14.44 12.61 -5.94
C ALA A 364 -14.55 13.13 -4.50
N LEU A 365 -13.85 14.23 -4.18
CA LEU A 365 -13.97 14.91 -2.89
C LEU A 365 -15.39 15.43 -2.65
N GLY A 366 -16.06 16.00 -3.66
CA GLY A 366 -17.46 16.39 -3.58
C GLY A 366 -18.40 15.22 -3.28
N VAL A 367 -18.18 14.07 -3.92
CA VAL A 367 -18.93 12.82 -3.63
C VAL A 367 -18.68 12.35 -2.20
N LEU A 368 -17.45 12.40 -1.70
CA LEU A 368 -17.14 12.06 -0.31
C LEU A 368 -17.84 12.99 0.70
N VAL A 369 -17.92 14.29 0.40
CA VAL A 369 -18.65 15.26 1.24
C VAL A 369 -20.14 14.91 1.28
N ALA A 370 -20.75 14.67 0.12
CA ALA A 370 -22.17 14.28 0.05
C ALA A 370 -22.43 12.97 0.79
N HIS A 371 -21.60 11.95 0.55
CA HIS A 371 -21.73 10.64 1.18
C HIS A 371 -21.61 10.72 2.70
N ARG A 372 -20.61 11.45 3.23
CA ARG A 372 -20.46 11.70 4.67
C ARG A 372 -21.67 12.40 5.27
N ALA A 373 -22.26 13.35 4.54
CA ALA A 373 -23.46 14.06 4.99
C ALA A 373 -24.76 13.22 4.90
N GLY A 374 -24.71 12.00 4.36
CA GLY A 374 -25.91 11.19 4.09
C GLY A 374 -26.74 11.73 2.92
N ILE A 375 -26.13 12.51 2.03
CA ILE A 375 -26.77 13.12 0.86
C ILE A 375 -26.50 12.22 -0.36
N SER A 376 -27.56 11.86 -1.09
CA SER A 376 -27.42 11.14 -2.36
C SER A 376 -26.72 12.03 -3.39
N ALA A 377 -25.62 11.59 -3.98
CA ALA A 377 -24.92 12.37 -5.01
C ALA A 377 -25.84 12.76 -6.19
N GLY A 378 -26.79 11.90 -6.54
CA GLY A 378 -27.76 12.17 -7.60
C GLY A 378 -28.70 13.34 -7.33
N SER A 379 -28.92 13.74 -6.06
CA SER A 379 -29.75 14.92 -5.75
C SER A 379 -29.03 16.25 -5.98
N LEU A 380 -27.73 16.21 -6.27
CA LEU A 380 -26.93 17.37 -6.65
C LEU A 380 -26.81 17.51 -8.18
N SER A 381 -27.46 16.63 -8.94
CA SER A 381 -27.61 16.70 -10.39
C SER A 381 -28.88 17.47 -10.77
N PRO A 382 -28.89 18.25 -11.87
CA PRO A 382 -30.11 18.87 -12.39
C PRO A 382 -31.16 17.83 -12.85
N SER A 383 -30.76 16.58 -13.09
CA SER A 383 -31.66 15.49 -13.48
C SER A 383 -31.95 14.56 -12.29
N LEU A 384 -33.14 14.68 -11.73
CA LEU A 384 -33.65 13.77 -10.68
C LEU A 384 -34.88 13.01 -11.19
N SER A 385 -34.78 11.69 -11.31
CA SER A 385 -35.91 10.85 -11.71
C SER A 385 -36.98 10.79 -10.61
N SER A 386 -38.26 10.83 -11.01
CA SER A 386 -39.37 10.58 -10.09
C SER A 386 -39.35 9.13 -9.58
N LEU A 387 -39.88 8.91 -8.37
CA LEU A 387 -40.01 7.56 -7.82
C LEU A 387 -40.96 6.71 -8.67
N HIS A 388 -40.56 5.47 -8.95
CA HIS A 388 -41.41 4.51 -9.65
C HIS A 388 -42.05 3.53 -8.65
N ARG A 389 -43.36 3.30 -8.78
CA ARG A 389 -44.08 2.33 -7.95
C ARG A 389 -43.64 0.91 -8.29
N LEU A 390 -43.06 0.19 -7.33
CA LEU A 390 -42.82 -1.24 -7.44
C LEU A 390 -44.08 -2.02 -7.00
N PHE A 391 -44.39 -3.11 -7.70
CA PHE A 391 -45.49 -4.01 -7.34
C PHE A 391 -44.95 -5.21 -6.56
N VAL A 392 -45.63 -5.57 -5.47
CA VAL A 392 -45.32 -6.79 -4.71
C VAL A 392 -45.73 -7.99 -5.56
N SER A 393 -44.79 -8.90 -5.86
CA SER A 393 -45.06 -10.10 -6.65
C SER A 393 -46.20 -10.91 -6.01
N GLY A 394 -47.31 -11.09 -6.74
CA GLY A 394 -48.47 -11.89 -6.29
C GLY A 394 -49.78 -11.12 -6.10
N LYS A 395 -49.81 -9.79 -6.29
CA LYS A 395 -51.07 -9.05 -6.43
C LYS A 395 -51.09 -8.34 -7.77
N THR A 396 -51.90 -8.84 -8.69
CA THR A 396 -52.34 -8.08 -9.88
C THR A 396 -52.91 -6.75 -9.40
N ALA A 397 -52.40 -5.65 -9.95
CA ALA A 397 -52.92 -4.33 -9.66
C ALA A 397 -54.43 -4.27 -9.97
N PRO A 398 -55.25 -3.57 -9.16
CA PRO A 398 -56.55 -3.10 -9.62
C PRO A 398 -56.41 -2.04 -10.72
#